data_AF-A0A942BBZ1-F1
#
_entry.id   AF-A0A942BBZ1-F1
#
_cell.length_a   1.000
_cell.length_b   1.000
_cell.length_c   1.000
_cell.angle_alpha   90.00
_cell.angle_beta   90.00
_cell.angle_gamma   90.00
#
_symmetry.space_group_name_H-M   'P 1'
#
loop_
_entity.id
_entity.type
_entity.pdbx_description
1 polymer ?
#
loop_
_entity_poly.entity_id
_entity_poly.type
_entity_poly.pdbx_seq_one_letter_code
_entity_poly.pdbx_strand_id
1 'polypeptide(L)'
;MRLLTALCMLALSAWALAKPEFLVAFEDHYKPAVGSAADTAKCRNCHTDPPAHNDYGKAVMQAMRDQKKEAPDADVFAAVEKMKADDGKTFGSVLPGRLGKVSEAATAPPSAPQLFPAHSFHPTIVHFPIALFLFGAFLEFFGKFRKADGMRSAAWYCLLAGALSSIPTVALGFTAAIRLGYGLTGKAQTHMLFALAATGCMLAIISMRRKGPLDTTGYWIALLIGAGLVGLAGHLGGTLVFG
;
A
#
# COMPACT_ATOMS: atom_id res chain seq x y z
N MET A 1 -29.20 2.13 14.82
CA MET A 1 -28.15 2.69 13.94
C MET A 1 -26.80 2.90 14.64
N ARG A 2 -26.74 3.36 15.90
CA ARG A 2 -25.47 3.55 16.66
C ARG A 2 -24.73 2.25 17.04
N LEU A 3 -25.43 1.12 17.18
CA LEU A 3 -24.82 -0.19 17.47
C LEU A 3 -24.11 -0.80 16.25
N LEU A 4 -24.64 -0.56 15.04
CA LEU A 4 -24.09 -1.10 13.79
C LEU A 4 -22.74 -0.44 13.44
N THR A 5 -22.61 0.86 13.71
CA THR A 5 -21.35 1.61 13.56
C THR A 5 -20.27 1.15 14.54
N ALA A 6 -20.64 0.74 15.75
CA ALA A 6 -19.69 0.21 16.73
C ALA A 6 -19.21 -1.20 16.37
N LEU A 7 -20.10 -2.06 15.85
CA LEU A 7 -19.74 -3.40 15.37
C LEU A 7 -18.81 -3.37 14.15
N CYS A 8 -19.02 -2.44 13.20
CA CYS A 8 -18.11 -2.27 12.07
C CYS A 8 -16.70 -1.84 12.50
N MET A 9 -16.57 -0.99 13.53
CA MET A 9 -15.25 -0.58 14.04
C MET A 9 -14.51 -1.70 14.78
N LEU A 10 -15.24 -2.61 15.44
CA LEU A 10 -14.67 -3.80 16.09
C LEU A 10 -14.25 -4.89 15.09
N ALA A 11 -14.90 -4.99 13.93
CA ALA A 11 -14.51 -5.93 12.89
C ALA A 11 -13.21 -5.52 12.16
N LEU A 12 -12.91 -4.21 12.09
CA LEU A 12 -11.69 -3.66 11.48
C LEU A 12 -10.41 -3.90 12.30
N SER A 13 -10.52 -4.10 13.62
CA SER A 13 -9.33 -4.32 14.48
C SER A 13 -8.81 -5.76 14.43
N ALA A 14 -9.64 -6.73 14.05
CA ALA A 14 -9.25 -8.14 13.95
C ALA A 14 -8.28 -8.43 12.78
N TRP A 15 -8.19 -7.52 11.81
CA TRP A 15 -7.26 -7.64 10.67
C TRP A 15 -5.82 -7.21 11.03
N ALA A 16 -5.61 -6.58 12.20
CA ALA A 16 -4.31 -6.02 12.58
C ALA A 16 -3.28 -7.04 13.10
N LEU A 17 -3.66 -8.32 13.24
CA LEU A 17 -2.83 -9.38 13.85
C LEU A 17 -2.56 -10.58 12.91
N ALA A 18 -3.07 -10.56 11.67
CA ALA A 18 -2.75 -11.60 10.71
C ALA A 18 -1.26 -11.46 10.31
N LYS A 19 -0.48 -12.53 10.50
CA LYS A 19 0.82 -12.64 9.84
C LYS A 19 0.58 -12.49 8.33
N PRO A 20 1.47 -11.81 7.58
CA PRO A 20 1.34 -11.79 6.12
C PRO A 20 1.29 -13.23 5.62
N GLU A 21 0.39 -13.56 4.70
CA GLU A 21 0.18 -14.94 4.18
C GLU A 21 1.51 -15.59 3.77
N PHE A 22 2.43 -14.78 3.25
CA PHE A 22 3.79 -15.17 2.94
C PHE A 22 4.54 -15.81 4.12
N LEU A 23 4.51 -15.18 5.30
CA LEU A 23 5.26 -15.67 6.46
C LEU A 23 4.68 -17.00 6.95
N VAL A 24 3.36 -17.18 6.85
CA VAL A 24 2.72 -18.45 7.16
C VAL A 24 3.17 -19.53 6.17
N ALA A 25 3.10 -19.25 4.86
CA ALA A 25 3.55 -20.18 3.83
C ALA A 25 5.05 -20.54 3.96
N PHE A 26 5.88 -19.57 4.32
CA PHE A 26 7.31 -19.78 4.59
C PHE A 26 7.54 -20.66 5.81
N GLU A 27 6.87 -20.36 6.94
CA GLU A 27 6.96 -21.16 8.18
C GLU A 27 6.47 -22.59 7.95
N ASP A 28 5.40 -22.78 7.16
CA ASP A 28 4.83 -24.09 6.85
C ASP A 28 5.73 -24.92 5.93
N HIS A 29 6.37 -24.28 4.93
CA HIS A 29 7.27 -24.96 3.99
C HIS A 29 8.62 -25.29 4.63
N TYR A 30 9.27 -24.31 5.24
CA TYR A 30 10.65 -24.46 5.76
C TYR A 30 10.73 -24.96 7.19
N LYS A 31 9.64 -24.83 7.98
CA LYS A 31 9.56 -25.27 9.39
C LYS A 31 10.84 -24.93 10.18
N PRO A 32 11.22 -23.64 10.25
CA PRO A 32 12.48 -23.25 10.87
C PRO A 32 12.51 -23.68 12.34
N ALA A 33 13.67 -24.17 12.79
CA ALA A 33 13.85 -24.54 14.19
C ALA A 33 13.71 -23.30 15.08
N VAL A 34 13.03 -23.46 16.22
CA VAL A 34 12.81 -22.39 17.20
C VAL A 34 14.16 -21.82 17.65
N GLY A 35 14.31 -20.50 17.58
CA GLY A 35 15.54 -19.78 17.93
C GLY A 35 16.62 -19.77 16.84
N SER A 36 16.37 -20.38 15.67
CA SER A 36 17.28 -20.30 14.53
C SER A 36 17.35 -18.88 13.95
N ALA A 37 18.38 -18.60 13.14
CA ALA A 37 18.48 -17.32 12.43
C ALA A 37 17.27 -17.05 11.51
N ALA A 38 16.70 -18.10 10.89
CA ALA A 38 15.52 -17.98 10.06
C ALA A 38 14.24 -17.70 10.89
N ASP A 39 14.09 -18.36 12.04
CA ASP A 39 12.97 -18.13 12.97
C ASP A 39 13.00 -16.71 13.56
N THR A 40 14.21 -16.22 13.90
CA THR A 40 14.38 -14.86 14.45
C THR A 40 14.25 -13.76 13.39
N ALA A 41 14.65 -14.02 12.14
CA ALA A 41 14.60 -13.04 11.06
C ALA A 41 13.17 -12.69 10.61
N LYS A 42 12.20 -13.62 10.67
CA LYS A 42 10.78 -13.39 10.28
C LYS A 42 10.67 -12.70 8.91
N CYS A 43 10.15 -11.46 8.85
CA CYS A 43 10.04 -10.68 7.61
C CYS A 43 11.41 -10.37 6.98
N ARG A 44 12.49 -10.34 7.76
CA ARG A 44 13.85 -10.14 7.25
C ARG A 44 14.43 -11.35 6.50
N ASN A 45 13.73 -12.49 6.51
CA ASN A 45 14.08 -13.60 5.61
C ASN A 45 13.98 -13.16 4.12
N CYS A 46 13.07 -12.24 3.81
CA CYS A 46 12.83 -11.76 2.43
C CYS A 46 13.10 -10.26 2.25
N HIS A 47 13.12 -9.50 3.34
CA HIS A 47 13.35 -8.05 3.30
C HIS A 47 14.69 -7.66 3.92
N THR A 48 15.37 -6.70 3.31
CA THR A 48 16.44 -5.96 4.00
C THR A 48 15.80 -4.94 4.95
N ASP A 49 15.05 -4.01 4.36
CA ASP A 49 14.18 -3.03 5.04
C ASP A 49 12.87 -2.89 4.25
N PRO A 50 11.70 -3.29 4.80
CA PRO A 50 10.44 -3.25 4.08
C PRO A 50 10.13 -1.86 3.50
N PRO A 51 9.74 -1.75 2.21
CA PRO A 51 9.34 -2.84 1.30
C PRO A 51 10.49 -3.45 0.46
N ALA A 52 11.74 -3.03 0.65
CA ALA A 52 12.86 -3.54 -0.13
C ALA A 52 13.08 -5.04 0.10
N HIS A 53 13.19 -5.80 -0.99
CA HIS A 53 13.45 -7.23 -0.96
C HIS A 53 14.96 -7.49 -1.04
N ASN A 54 15.45 -8.43 -0.22
CA ASN A 54 16.76 -9.03 -0.42
C ASN A 54 16.72 -9.95 -1.66
N ASP A 55 17.84 -10.56 -2.04
CA ASP A 55 17.91 -11.35 -3.28
C ASP A 55 17.00 -12.57 -3.25
N TYR A 56 16.80 -13.17 -2.07
CA TYR A 56 15.82 -14.23 -1.88
C TYR A 56 14.39 -13.72 -2.11
N GLY A 57 14.00 -12.60 -1.49
CA GLY A 57 12.69 -11.99 -1.70
C GLY A 57 12.42 -11.65 -3.17
N LYS A 58 13.44 -11.14 -3.90
CA LYS A 58 13.33 -10.90 -5.36
C LYS A 58 13.11 -12.19 -6.13
N ALA A 59 13.83 -13.27 -5.78
CA ALA A 59 13.67 -14.58 -6.40
C ALA A 59 12.28 -15.16 -6.16
N VAL A 60 11.71 -15.01 -4.96
CA VAL A 60 10.33 -15.43 -4.66
C VAL A 60 9.33 -14.65 -5.50
N MET A 61 9.47 -13.32 -5.57
CA MET A 61 8.60 -12.49 -6.42
C MET A 61 8.72 -12.86 -7.91
N GLN A 62 9.90 -13.25 -8.36
CA GLN A 62 10.10 -13.73 -9.73
C GLN A 62 9.42 -15.08 -9.98
N ALA A 63 9.60 -16.04 -9.08
CA ALA A 63 8.95 -17.35 -9.18
C ALA A 63 7.42 -17.24 -9.16
N MET A 64 6.86 -16.36 -8.32
CA MET A 64 5.42 -16.07 -8.30
C MET A 64 4.92 -15.51 -9.64
N ARG A 65 5.66 -14.57 -10.24
CA ARG A 65 5.33 -14.04 -11.58
C ARG A 65 5.39 -15.11 -12.66
N ASP A 66 6.44 -15.92 -12.66
CA ASP A 66 6.63 -16.99 -13.65
C ASP A 66 5.54 -18.06 -13.57
N GLN A 67 5.08 -18.35 -12.35
CA GLN A 67 4.00 -19.31 -12.08
C GLN A 67 2.60 -18.67 -12.08
N LYS A 68 2.49 -17.35 -12.27
CA LYS A 68 1.25 -16.56 -12.20
C LYS A 68 0.47 -16.76 -10.89
N LYS A 69 1.18 -16.81 -9.77
CA LYS A 69 0.58 -16.97 -8.43
C LYS A 69 0.56 -15.63 -7.68
N GLU A 70 -0.55 -15.35 -7.00
CA GLU A 70 -0.73 -14.12 -6.20
C GLU A 70 -0.16 -14.24 -4.79
N ALA A 71 0.01 -15.47 -4.29
CA ALA A 71 0.65 -15.79 -3.02
C ALA A 71 1.69 -16.92 -3.22
N PRO A 72 2.76 -16.95 -2.43
CA PRO A 72 3.72 -18.05 -2.47
C PRO A 72 3.12 -19.32 -1.88
N ASP A 73 3.48 -20.46 -2.47
CA ASP A 73 3.17 -21.79 -1.94
C ASP A 73 4.40 -22.71 -2.09
N ALA A 74 4.23 -23.99 -1.76
CA ALA A 74 5.32 -24.96 -1.79
C ALA A 74 6.02 -25.06 -3.16
N ASP A 75 5.29 -24.90 -4.28
CA ASP A 75 5.86 -24.97 -5.62
C ASP A 75 6.71 -23.72 -5.93
N VAL A 76 6.27 -22.56 -5.45
CA VAL A 76 7.05 -21.32 -5.55
C VAL A 76 8.37 -21.49 -4.80
N PHE A 77 8.32 -21.95 -3.56
CA PHE A 77 9.54 -22.16 -2.76
C PHE A 77 10.47 -23.22 -3.37
N ALA A 78 9.92 -24.34 -3.85
CA ALA A 78 10.71 -25.36 -4.55
C ALA A 78 11.36 -24.86 -5.85
N ALA A 79 10.73 -23.90 -6.55
CA ALA A 79 11.34 -23.24 -7.70
C ALA A 79 12.47 -22.29 -7.28
N VAL A 80 12.25 -21.50 -6.22
CA VAL A 80 13.25 -20.56 -5.69
C VAL A 80 14.49 -21.29 -5.19
N GLU A 81 14.34 -22.46 -4.56
CA GLU A 81 15.47 -23.27 -4.09
C GLU A 81 16.46 -23.63 -5.20
N LYS A 82 16.00 -23.72 -6.45
CA LYS A 82 16.81 -24.00 -7.64
C LYS A 82 17.43 -22.75 -8.25
N MET A 83 16.95 -21.56 -7.88
CA MET A 83 17.51 -20.28 -8.32
C MET A 83 18.80 -19.96 -7.59
N LYS A 84 19.62 -19.10 -8.20
CA LYS A 84 20.90 -18.65 -7.63
C LYS A 84 20.77 -17.25 -7.03
N ALA A 85 21.44 -17.05 -5.91
CA ALA A 85 21.71 -15.73 -5.36
C ALA A 85 22.84 -15.05 -6.16
N ASP A 86 23.04 -13.76 -5.90
CA ASP A 86 24.07 -12.94 -6.57
C ASP A 86 25.50 -13.45 -6.31
N ASP A 87 25.72 -14.18 -5.22
CA ASP A 87 26.99 -14.86 -4.90
C ASP A 87 27.20 -16.18 -5.67
N GLY A 88 26.26 -16.55 -6.55
CA GLY A 88 26.30 -17.74 -7.39
C GLY A 88 25.83 -19.03 -6.71
N LYS A 89 25.50 -19.01 -5.42
CA LYS A 89 24.99 -20.19 -4.69
C LYS A 89 23.49 -20.35 -4.88
N THR A 90 23.01 -21.59 -4.81
CA THR A 90 21.56 -21.88 -4.87
C THR A 90 20.88 -21.55 -3.55
N PHE A 91 19.70 -20.94 -3.59
CA PHE A 91 18.94 -20.62 -2.37
C PHE A 91 18.64 -21.88 -1.53
N GLY A 92 18.39 -23.03 -2.17
CA GLY A 92 18.20 -24.32 -1.49
C GLY A 92 19.43 -24.85 -0.77
N SER A 93 20.63 -24.28 -1.00
CA SER A 93 21.85 -24.60 -0.24
C SER A 93 22.08 -23.67 0.95
N VAL A 94 21.39 -22.52 0.97
CA VAL A 94 21.55 -21.45 1.97
C VAL A 94 20.39 -21.46 2.98
N LEU A 95 19.19 -21.85 2.55
CA LEU A 95 17.95 -21.79 3.34
C LEU A 95 17.51 -23.07 4.11
N PRO A 96 18.13 -24.26 4.01
CA PRO A 96 17.76 -25.37 4.89
C PRO A 96 18.57 -25.33 6.20
N GLY A 97 18.00 -24.74 7.26
CA GLY A 97 18.45 -24.92 8.65
C GLY A 97 19.90 -24.54 9.00
N ARG A 98 20.65 -23.92 8.07
CA ARG A 98 22.07 -23.59 8.20
C ARG A 98 22.41 -22.28 7.50
N LEU A 99 21.71 -21.19 7.87
CA LEU A 99 22.21 -19.85 7.57
C LEU A 99 23.55 -19.66 8.31
N GLY A 100 24.65 -20.04 7.66
CA GLY A 100 25.96 -19.50 7.96
C GLY A 100 25.90 -17.99 7.73
N LYS A 101 26.45 -17.23 8.70
CA LYS A 101 26.49 -15.76 8.80
C LYS A 101 25.80 -15.06 7.64
N VAL A 102 24.53 -14.71 7.85
CA VAL A 102 23.91 -13.58 7.14
C VAL A 102 24.93 -12.46 7.22
N SER A 103 25.37 -11.94 6.06
CA SER A 103 26.36 -10.86 6.04
C SER A 103 25.92 -9.79 7.01
N GLU A 104 26.87 -9.28 7.78
CA GLU A 104 26.76 -8.32 8.88
C GLU A 104 26.02 -7.04 8.46
N ALA A 105 24.70 -7.15 8.29
CA ALA A 105 23.80 -6.07 7.94
C ALA A 105 22.62 -6.17 8.91
N ALA A 106 22.80 -5.42 9.99
CA ALA A 106 21.77 -5.01 10.94
C ALA A 106 21.25 -6.07 11.92
N THR A 107 22.07 -6.44 12.91
CA THR A 107 21.59 -6.47 14.29
C THR A 107 21.23 -5.04 14.71
N ALA A 108 20.08 -4.55 14.24
CA ALA A 108 19.42 -3.44 14.93
C ALA A 108 18.83 -4.02 16.23
N PRO A 109 19.03 -3.34 17.38
CA PRO A 109 18.42 -3.76 18.64
C PRO A 109 16.89 -3.89 18.48
N PRO A 110 16.21 -4.72 19.29
CA PRO A 110 14.75 -4.81 19.26
C PRO A 110 14.19 -3.40 19.39
N SER A 111 13.61 -2.90 18.30
CA SER A 111 12.96 -1.61 18.31
C SER A 111 11.82 -1.72 19.32
N ALA A 112 11.86 -0.87 20.35
CA ALA A 112 10.77 -0.70 21.30
C ALA A 112 9.44 -0.67 20.53
N PRO A 113 8.34 -1.19 21.10
CA PRO A 113 7.04 -1.23 20.43
C PRO A 113 6.73 0.16 19.87
N GLN A 114 6.88 0.30 18.55
CA GLN A 114 6.66 1.57 17.89
C GLN A 114 5.15 1.76 17.86
N LEU A 115 4.64 2.74 18.61
CA LEU A 115 3.23 3.12 18.59
C LEU A 115 2.74 3.44 17.16
N PHE A 116 3.67 3.78 16.26
CA PHE A 116 3.44 4.04 14.85
C PHE A 116 4.31 3.13 13.98
N PRO A 117 3.73 2.40 13.02
CA PRO A 117 4.51 1.66 12.02
C PRO A 117 5.46 2.59 11.24
N ALA A 118 6.54 2.04 10.69
CA ALA A 118 7.51 2.81 9.89
C ALA A 118 6.84 3.56 8.71
N HIS A 119 5.85 2.94 8.07
CA HIS A 119 5.03 3.53 7.01
C HIS A 119 3.96 4.52 7.51
N SER A 120 3.96 4.89 8.80
CA SER A 120 3.13 5.94 9.41
C SER A 120 1.62 5.83 9.10
N PHE A 121 1.08 4.61 9.01
CA PHE A 121 -0.31 4.34 8.60
C PHE A 121 -0.72 4.91 7.22
N HIS A 122 0.22 5.42 6.42
CA HIS A 122 -0.08 6.02 5.12
C HIS A 122 -0.79 5.04 4.16
N PRO A 123 -0.32 3.78 3.96
CA PRO A 123 -1.04 2.83 3.10
C PRO A 123 -2.44 2.46 3.61
N THR A 124 -2.71 2.63 4.90
CA THR A 124 -4.05 2.38 5.46
C THR A 124 -4.99 3.53 5.10
N ILE A 125 -4.56 4.78 5.31
CA ILE A 125 -5.43 5.95 5.16
C ILE A 125 -5.67 6.37 3.70
N VAL A 126 -4.78 6.02 2.75
CA VAL A 126 -4.92 6.38 1.32
C VAL A 126 -6.23 5.90 0.68
N HIS A 127 -6.85 4.84 1.22
CA HIS A 127 -8.10 4.32 0.69
C HIS A 127 -9.25 5.33 0.82
N PHE A 128 -9.26 6.17 1.84
CA PHE A 128 -10.31 7.16 2.05
C PHE A 128 -10.37 8.21 0.93
N PRO A 129 -9.31 8.99 0.66
CA PRO A 129 -9.35 9.98 -0.42
C PRO A 129 -9.57 9.33 -1.78
N ILE A 130 -8.98 8.15 -2.04
CA ILE A 130 -9.15 7.45 -3.32
C ILE A 130 -10.59 7.00 -3.52
N ALA A 131 -11.14 6.21 -2.59
CA ALA A 131 -12.46 5.62 -2.74
C ALA A 131 -13.56 6.70 -2.73
N LEU A 132 -13.52 7.63 -1.78
CA LEU A 132 -14.55 8.66 -1.65
C LEU A 132 -14.56 9.61 -2.84
N PHE A 133 -13.40 10.00 -3.36
CA PHE A 133 -13.34 10.90 -4.49
C PHE A 133 -13.77 10.23 -5.79
N LEU A 134 -13.29 9.03 -6.09
CA LEU A 134 -13.68 8.29 -7.29
C LEU A 134 -15.16 7.90 -7.25
N PHE A 135 -15.67 7.46 -6.09
CA PHE A 135 -17.09 7.18 -5.94
C PHE A 135 -17.94 8.44 -6.01
N GLY A 136 -17.48 9.57 -5.45
CA GLY A 136 -18.13 10.87 -5.60
C GLY A 136 -18.21 11.31 -7.06
N ALA A 137 -17.13 11.15 -7.82
CA ALA A 137 -17.11 11.44 -9.26
C ALA A 137 -18.07 10.54 -10.05
N PHE A 138 -18.12 9.25 -9.70
CA PHE A 138 -19.10 8.30 -10.24
C PHE A 138 -20.54 8.75 -9.94
N LEU A 139 -20.87 9.08 -8.69
CA LEU A 139 -22.20 9.55 -8.31
C LEU A 139 -22.56 10.87 -9.00
N GLU A 140 -21.59 11.77 -9.22
CA GLU A 140 -21.84 13.02 -9.94
C GLU A 140 -22.24 12.75 -11.40
N PHE A 141 -21.49 11.87 -12.08
CA PHE A 141 -21.77 11.48 -13.46
C PHE A 141 -23.15 10.80 -13.60
N PHE A 142 -23.42 9.79 -12.77
CA PHE A 142 -24.68 9.06 -12.81
C PHE A 142 -25.87 9.90 -12.32
N GLY A 143 -25.64 10.77 -11.32
CA GLY A 143 -26.64 11.70 -10.83
C GLY A 143 -27.08 12.70 -11.89
N LYS A 144 -26.14 13.19 -12.72
CA LYS A 144 -26.47 13.99 -13.90
C LYS A 144 -27.24 13.19 -14.94
N PHE A 145 -26.72 12.02 -15.33
CA PHE A 145 -27.34 11.18 -16.36
C PHE A 145 -28.78 10.78 -16.01
N ARG A 146 -29.03 10.43 -14.75
CA ARG A 146 -30.36 10.03 -14.25
C ARG A 146 -31.21 11.20 -13.76
N LYS A 147 -30.73 12.45 -13.85
CA LYS A 147 -31.40 13.65 -13.31
C LYS A 147 -31.81 13.47 -11.83
N ALA A 148 -30.93 12.86 -11.05
CA ALA A 148 -31.18 12.51 -9.65
C ALA A 148 -30.40 13.45 -8.72
N ASP A 149 -31.05 14.52 -8.26
CA ASP A 149 -30.42 15.54 -7.40
C ASP A 149 -29.89 14.95 -6.08
N GLY A 150 -30.56 13.94 -5.53
CA GLY A 150 -30.09 13.21 -4.35
C GLY A 150 -28.72 12.55 -4.56
N MET A 151 -28.47 12.00 -5.76
CA MET A 151 -27.16 11.41 -6.09
C MET A 151 -26.09 12.49 -6.23
N ARG A 152 -26.42 13.65 -6.80
CA ARG A 152 -25.49 14.78 -6.93
C ARG A 152 -25.18 15.46 -5.59
N SER A 153 -26.12 15.40 -4.65
CA SER A 153 -25.90 15.80 -3.26
C SER A 153 -24.97 14.82 -2.56
N ALA A 154 -25.23 13.51 -2.66
CA ALA A 154 -24.34 12.48 -2.12
C ALA A 154 -22.92 12.56 -2.72
N ALA A 155 -22.82 12.78 -4.03
CA ALA A 155 -21.56 13.01 -4.73
C ALA A 155 -20.75 14.15 -4.10
N TRP A 156 -21.40 15.28 -3.80
CA TRP A 156 -20.73 16.42 -3.17
C TRP A 156 -20.13 16.06 -1.80
N TYR A 157 -20.87 15.35 -0.95
CA TYR A 157 -20.36 14.90 0.35
C TYR A 157 -19.20 13.91 0.21
N CYS A 158 -19.28 12.98 -0.75
CA CYS A 158 -18.19 12.04 -1.04
C CYS A 158 -16.94 12.77 -1.53
N LEU A 159 -17.07 13.69 -2.50
CA LEU A 159 -15.95 14.49 -3.00
C LEU A 159 -15.34 15.34 -1.87
N LEU A 160 -16.17 15.94 -1.00
CA LEU A 160 -15.71 16.75 0.12
C LEU A 160 -14.93 15.92 1.14
N ALA A 161 -15.49 14.77 1.56
CA ALA A 161 -14.82 13.87 2.49
C ALA A 161 -13.52 13.30 1.90
N GLY A 162 -13.51 13.00 0.60
CA GLY A 162 -12.31 12.63 -0.14
C GLY A 162 -11.24 13.73 -0.08
N ALA A 163 -11.60 14.98 -0.40
CA ALA A 163 -10.68 16.11 -0.38
C ALA A 163 -10.16 16.45 1.03
N LEU A 164 -11.00 16.34 2.06
CA LEU A 164 -10.57 16.59 3.44
C LEU A 164 -9.66 15.48 3.98
N SER A 165 -9.95 14.22 3.63
CA SER A 165 -9.12 13.08 4.04
C SER A 165 -7.77 13.00 3.32
N SER A 166 -7.61 13.66 2.16
CA SER A 166 -6.32 13.70 1.47
C SER A 166 -5.28 14.54 2.20
N ILE A 167 -5.69 15.55 2.98
CA ILE A 167 -4.79 16.41 3.77
C ILE A 167 -3.95 15.60 4.79
N PRO A 168 -4.55 14.86 5.74
CA PRO A 168 -3.78 14.03 6.65
C PRO A 168 -3.06 12.89 5.93
N THR A 169 -3.62 12.37 4.82
CA THR A 169 -2.97 11.34 4.00
C THR A 169 -1.62 11.81 3.45
N VAL A 170 -1.58 13.03 2.89
CA VAL A 170 -0.34 13.63 2.37
C VAL A 170 0.67 13.85 3.50
N ALA A 171 0.24 14.39 4.64
CA ALA A 171 1.11 14.59 5.79
C ALA A 171 1.74 13.28 6.30
N LEU A 172 0.94 12.21 6.40
CA LEU A 172 1.43 10.88 6.75
C LEU A 172 2.35 10.30 5.68
N GLY A 173 2.11 10.60 4.39
CA GLY A 173 2.99 10.20 3.29
C GLY A 173 4.37 10.82 3.38
N PHE A 174 4.47 12.13 3.66
CA PHE A 174 5.75 12.79 3.93
C PHE A 174 6.47 12.19 5.16
N THR A 175 5.72 11.92 6.23
CA THR A 175 6.27 11.30 7.44
C THR A 175 6.81 9.90 7.14
N ALA A 176 6.09 9.11 6.36
CA ALA A 176 6.52 7.79 5.90
C ALA A 176 7.78 7.89 5.01
N ALA A 177 7.83 8.86 4.10
CA ALA A 177 9.00 9.07 3.23
C ALA A 177 10.27 9.33 4.05
N ILE A 178 10.20 10.20 5.07
CA ILE A 178 11.33 10.51 5.96
C ILE A 178 11.73 9.26 6.76
N ARG A 179 10.77 8.56 7.37
CA ARG A 179 11.04 7.39 8.23
C ARG A 179 11.58 6.18 7.48
N LEU A 180 11.18 6.02 6.22
CA LEU A 180 11.65 4.94 5.35
C LEU A 180 12.88 5.33 4.54
N GLY A 181 13.39 6.56 4.69
CA GLY A 181 14.58 7.02 3.97
C GLY A 181 14.37 7.21 2.46
N TYR A 182 13.13 7.41 2.00
CA TYR A 182 12.87 7.72 0.60
C TYR A 182 13.44 9.09 0.24
N GLY A 183 14.32 9.12 -0.77
CA GLY A 183 14.76 10.36 -1.39
C GLY A 183 13.65 11.01 -2.23
N LEU A 184 13.78 12.32 -2.46
CA LEU A 184 12.95 13.06 -3.42
C LEU A 184 13.44 12.83 -4.85
N THR A 185 13.53 11.57 -5.27
CA THR A 185 13.95 11.16 -6.61
C THR A 185 13.11 9.99 -7.13
N GLY A 186 13.15 9.76 -8.45
CA GLY A 186 12.54 8.60 -9.09
C GLY A 186 11.03 8.45 -8.80
N LYS A 187 10.58 7.19 -8.66
CA LYS A 187 9.15 6.86 -8.45
C LYS A 187 8.55 7.52 -7.21
N ALA A 188 9.34 7.68 -6.13
CA ALA A 188 8.86 8.30 -4.89
C ALA A 188 8.53 9.79 -5.09
N GLN A 189 9.41 10.53 -5.78
CA GLN A 189 9.14 11.92 -6.16
C GLN A 189 7.94 12.03 -7.10
N THR A 190 7.85 11.16 -8.12
CA THR A 190 6.73 11.17 -9.06
C THR A 190 5.41 10.93 -8.32
N HIS A 191 5.34 9.91 -7.47
CA HIS A 191 4.16 9.64 -6.63
C HIS A 191 3.77 10.88 -5.80
N MET A 192 4.74 11.51 -5.14
CA MET A 192 4.49 12.69 -4.31
C MET A 192 3.94 13.87 -5.11
N LEU A 193 4.49 14.15 -6.30
CA LEU A 193 4.00 15.21 -7.18
C LEU A 193 2.56 14.94 -7.64
N PHE A 194 2.25 13.70 -8.04
CA PHE A 194 0.89 13.32 -8.42
C PHE A 194 -0.08 13.38 -7.24
N ALA A 195 0.34 12.97 -6.04
CA ALA A 195 -0.50 13.03 -4.83
C ALA A 195 -0.82 14.49 -4.42
N LEU A 196 0.17 15.40 -4.53
CA LEU A 196 -0.02 16.82 -4.28
C LEU A 196 -0.92 17.47 -5.35
N ALA A 197 -0.69 17.16 -6.63
CA ALA A 197 -1.51 17.65 -7.73
C ALA A 197 -2.97 17.15 -7.61
N ALA A 198 -3.16 15.87 -7.28
CA ALA A 198 -4.46 15.28 -7.00
C ALA A 198 -5.16 16.04 -5.86
N THR A 199 -4.49 16.21 -4.71
CA THR A 199 -5.04 16.92 -3.55
C THR A 199 -5.42 18.35 -3.90
N GLY A 200 -4.56 19.10 -4.59
CA GLY A 200 -4.87 20.46 -5.05
C GLY A 200 -6.09 20.49 -5.98
N CYS A 201 -6.18 19.54 -6.92
CA CYS A 201 -7.31 19.42 -7.82
C CYS A 201 -8.62 19.09 -7.07
N MET A 202 -8.59 18.15 -6.11
CA MET A 202 -9.74 17.81 -5.27
C MET A 202 -10.25 19.04 -4.51
N LEU A 203 -9.35 19.81 -3.87
CA LEU A 203 -9.72 21.04 -3.15
C LEU A 203 -10.28 22.11 -4.09
N ALA A 204 -9.71 22.26 -5.30
CA ALA A 204 -10.22 23.18 -6.31
C ALA A 204 -11.65 22.82 -6.75
N ILE A 205 -11.92 21.54 -7.02
CA ILE A 205 -13.25 21.04 -7.40
C ILE A 205 -14.29 21.33 -6.30
N ILE A 206 -13.93 21.13 -5.04
CA ILE A 206 -14.80 21.47 -3.90
C ILE A 206 -15.05 22.99 -3.84
N SER A 207 -14.01 23.80 -4.06
CA SER A 207 -14.16 25.25 -4.11
C SER A 207 -15.09 25.70 -5.25
N MET A 208 -15.00 25.07 -6.44
CA MET A 208 -15.89 25.33 -7.57
C MET A 208 -17.36 25.03 -7.23
N ARG A 209 -17.62 23.97 -6.45
CA ARG A 209 -18.96 23.56 -6.03
C ARG A 209 -19.45 24.18 -4.71
N ARG A 210 -18.69 25.10 -4.11
CA ARG A 210 -19.04 25.69 -2.80
C ARG A 210 -20.38 26.42 -2.79
N LYS A 211 -20.87 26.88 -3.95
CA LYS A 211 -22.14 27.59 -4.11
C LYS A 211 -23.30 26.70 -4.57
N GLY A 212 -23.08 25.40 -4.73
CA GLY A 212 -24.10 24.45 -5.16
C GLY A 212 -23.69 23.59 -6.37
N PRO A 213 -24.65 22.89 -7.00
CA PRO A 213 -24.42 22.10 -8.20
C PRO A 213 -23.84 22.94 -9.34
N LEU A 214 -22.87 22.38 -10.07
CA LEU A 214 -22.19 23.05 -11.17
C LEU A 214 -22.15 22.11 -12.38
N ASP A 215 -22.42 22.65 -13.57
CA ASP A 215 -22.53 21.87 -14.81
C ASP A 215 -21.73 22.43 -15.99
N THR A 216 -20.66 23.19 -15.70
CA THR A 216 -19.80 23.78 -16.72
C THR A 216 -18.81 22.76 -17.29
N THR A 217 -18.41 22.92 -18.56
CA THR A 217 -17.39 22.08 -19.19
C THR A 217 -16.09 22.04 -18.38
N GLY A 218 -15.67 23.20 -17.84
CA GLY A 218 -14.47 23.30 -17.00
C GLY A 218 -14.55 22.45 -15.72
N TYR A 219 -15.72 22.35 -15.09
CA TYR A 219 -15.93 21.48 -13.94
C TYR A 219 -15.77 19.99 -14.30
N TRP A 220 -16.36 19.55 -15.41
CA TRP A 220 -16.27 18.17 -15.85
C TRP A 220 -14.83 17.78 -16.25
N ILE A 221 -14.11 18.68 -16.91
CA ILE A 221 -12.68 18.50 -17.21
C ILE A 221 -11.88 18.39 -15.92
N ALA A 222 -12.10 19.30 -14.96
CA ALA A 222 -11.41 19.25 -13.66
C ALA A 222 -11.70 17.93 -12.92
N LEU A 223 -12.95 17.46 -12.91
CA LEU A 223 -13.34 16.20 -12.28
C LEU A 223 -12.65 14.99 -12.91
N LEU A 224 -12.58 14.95 -14.25
CA LEU A 224 -11.86 13.90 -14.99
C LEU A 224 -10.35 13.91 -14.69
N ILE A 225 -9.73 15.10 -14.72
CA ILE A 225 -8.31 15.26 -14.39
C ILE A 225 -8.05 14.82 -12.95
N GLY A 226 -8.88 15.27 -12.00
CA GLY A 226 -8.78 14.88 -10.59
C GLY A 226 -8.87 13.37 -10.41
N ALA A 227 -9.84 12.72 -11.05
CA ALA A 227 -10.01 11.27 -10.98
C ALA A 227 -8.79 10.53 -11.58
N GLY A 228 -8.26 11.00 -12.71
CA GLY A 228 -7.05 10.47 -13.32
C GLY A 228 -5.82 10.63 -12.42
N LEU A 229 -5.61 11.81 -11.84
CA LEU A 229 -4.51 12.07 -10.91
C LEU A 229 -4.58 11.20 -9.66
N VAL A 230 -5.77 11.02 -9.07
CA VAL A 230 -5.99 10.13 -7.93
C VAL A 230 -5.65 8.68 -8.30
N GLY A 231 -6.12 8.20 -9.45
CA GLY A 231 -5.81 6.86 -9.94
C GLY A 231 -4.31 6.65 -10.18
N LEU A 232 -3.63 7.60 -10.81
CA LEU A 232 -2.19 7.55 -11.07
C LEU A 232 -1.37 7.61 -9.77
N ALA A 233 -1.73 8.49 -8.83
CA ALA A 233 -1.10 8.56 -7.52
C ALA A 233 -1.25 7.23 -6.76
N GLY A 234 -2.46 6.64 -6.77
CA GLY A 234 -2.74 5.34 -6.19
C GLY A 234 -1.92 4.20 -6.83
N HIS A 235 -1.88 4.16 -8.16
CA HIS A 235 -1.08 3.16 -8.90
C HIS A 235 0.41 3.26 -8.55
N LEU A 236 0.99 4.46 -8.63
CA LEU A 236 2.40 4.69 -8.27
C LEU A 236 2.67 4.35 -6.80
N GLY A 237 1.75 4.69 -5.89
CA GLY A 237 1.84 4.32 -4.48
C GLY A 237 1.86 2.80 -4.29
N GLY A 238 1.03 2.07 -5.04
CA GLY A 238 1.06 0.61 -5.09
C GLY A 238 2.41 0.06 -5.56
N THR A 239 3.00 0.62 -6.63
CA THR A 239 4.32 0.16 -7.11
C THR A 239 5.46 0.44 -6.12
N LEU A 240 5.35 1.48 -5.28
CA LEU A 240 6.34 1.76 -4.24
C LEU A 240 6.30 0.73 -3.11
N VAL A 241 5.14 0.12 -2.86
CA VAL A 241 4.93 -0.85 -1.79
C VAL A 241 5.12 -2.29 -2.29
N PHE A 242 4.63 -2.61 -3.50
CA PHE A 242 4.53 -3.97 -4.01
C PHE A 242 5.49 -4.31 -5.16
N GLY A 243 6.09 -3.30 -5.80
CA GLY A 243 7.03 -3.47 -6.93
C GLY A 243 6.40 -3.34 -8.30
#